data_AF-M0P457-F1
#
_entry.id   AF-M0P457-F1
#
_cell.length_a   1.000
_cell.length_b   1.000
_cell.length_c   1.000
_cell.angle_alpha   90.00
_cell.angle_beta   90.00
_cell.angle_gamma   90.00
#
_symmetry.space_group_name_H-M   'P 1'
#
loop_
_entity.id
_entity.type
_entity.pdbx_description
1 polymer ?
#
loop_
_entity_poly.entity_id
_entity_poly.type
_entity_poly.pdbx_seq_one_letter_code
_entity_poly.pdbx_strand_id
1 'polypeptide(L)'
;NKYDKLQVSREEVVVEEPIYGLDSAQEGEPVIITEGIADAITAHQNGIPALSPVTTTFKKSDRGALLDALESYSVPRVYIVQDAEAPASSHDENDRLTLPQYGEGIRGAVSTAAFLDDEGVDARIAELPRPGLSKVDLDDYLIEWGGDLAPVLASATPATEHPAYSDHKSGSNTDLDRETSTVSRSDDRSALFDLDITDVTGLDEGERGTNPLGHHGESEDYFVVISDELATDHKYGASYNALTSLLVEAGERRPDAPDGSLDDEEVFAAWRHAKDERYINREDPVPYRGLLGVAVADGLVDADDLVRRDSETGSVVNEEEDHDGATYRALPAGAYNQVLDHIAEEYGVEPGREAATGGDDDTEEWRQDPREVSATVDVRRAWDAAGR
;
A
#
# COMPACT_ATOMS: atom_id res chain seq x y z
N ASN A 1 -27.22 9.55 11.87
CA ASN A 1 -26.27 8.71 12.64
C ASN A 1 -27.03 7.58 13.29
N LYS A 2 -26.86 6.36 12.78
CA LYS A 2 -27.51 5.15 13.32
C LYS A 2 -26.69 4.53 14.46
N TYR A 3 -25.38 4.82 14.52
CA TYR A 3 -24.47 4.47 15.61
C TYR A 3 -23.45 5.59 15.84
N ASP A 4 -23.06 5.83 17.10
CA ASP A 4 -21.93 6.68 17.46
C ASP A 4 -20.66 5.82 17.48
N LYS A 5 -19.74 6.11 16.56
CA LYS A 5 -18.45 5.41 16.46
C LYS A 5 -17.48 5.99 17.50
N LEU A 6 -16.87 5.14 18.32
CA LEU A 6 -15.76 5.54 19.18
C LEU A 6 -14.52 5.84 18.32
N GLN A 7 -13.90 7.00 18.52
CA GLN A 7 -12.61 7.31 17.91
C GLN A 7 -11.51 6.57 18.70
N VAL A 8 -11.08 5.42 18.18
CA VAL A 8 -10.01 4.59 18.78
C VAL A 8 -8.59 5.09 18.46
N SER A 9 -8.45 6.10 17.60
CA SER A 9 -7.16 6.68 17.17
C SER A 9 -6.56 7.70 18.15
N ARG A 10 -7.07 7.77 19.39
CA ARG A 10 -6.57 8.72 20.40
C ARG A 10 -5.82 7.94 21.46
N GLU A 11 -4.66 8.44 21.90
CA GLU A 11 -3.83 7.83 22.96
C GLU A 11 -4.62 7.52 24.26
N GLU A 12 -5.72 8.24 24.48
CA GLU A 12 -6.60 8.09 25.65
C GLU A 12 -7.54 6.86 25.56
N VAL A 13 -7.65 6.22 24.39
CA VAL A 13 -8.60 5.15 24.10
C VAL A 13 -7.87 3.81 23.99
N VAL A 14 -7.82 3.09 25.10
CA VAL A 14 -7.16 1.77 25.24
C VAL A 14 -8.04 0.61 24.70
N VAL A 15 -8.89 0.89 23.71
CA VAL A 15 -9.87 -0.07 23.20
C VAL A 15 -9.55 -0.38 21.74
N GLU A 16 -9.09 -1.59 21.49
CA GLU A 16 -8.94 -2.14 20.14
C GLU A 16 -10.33 -2.45 19.56
N GLU A 17 -10.53 -2.26 18.25
CA GLU A 17 -11.79 -2.59 17.58
C GLU A 17 -11.93 -4.12 17.48
N PRO A 18 -12.88 -4.75 18.22
CA PRO A 18 -12.93 -6.21 18.30
C PRO A 18 -13.59 -6.84 17.07
N ILE A 19 -13.14 -8.02 16.65
CA ILE A 19 -13.84 -8.81 15.64
C ILE A 19 -15.22 -9.22 16.17
N TYR A 20 -16.28 -8.82 15.48
CA TYR A 20 -17.64 -9.17 15.89
C TYR A 20 -17.98 -10.60 15.47
N GLY A 21 -18.68 -11.35 16.33
CA GLY A 21 -19.23 -12.66 16.01
C GLY A 21 -18.29 -13.85 16.23
N LEU A 22 -17.15 -13.66 16.90
CA LEU A 22 -16.20 -14.73 17.26
C LEU A 22 -16.85 -15.90 18.02
N ASP A 23 -17.91 -15.63 18.77
CA ASP A 23 -18.68 -16.62 19.53
C ASP A 23 -19.64 -17.45 18.65
N SER A 24 -19.88 -17.02 17.40
CA SER A 24 -20.70 -17.75 16.44
C SER A 24 -19.93 -18.84 15.67
N ALA A 25 -18.59 -18.75 15.64
CA ALA A 25 -17.74 -19.72 14.97
C ALA A 25 -17.82 -21.08 15.66
N GLN A 26 -17.84 -22.15 14.86
CA GLN A 26 -17.94 -23.53 15.34
C GLN A 26 -16.77 -24.35 14.82
N GLU A 27 -16.29 -25.27 15.66
CA GLU A 27 -15.12 -26.08 15.35
C GLU A 27 -15.37 -26.94 14.10
N GLY A 28 -14.52 -26.77 13.07
CA GLY A 28 -14.59 -27.53 11.82
C GLY A 28 -15.73 -27.14 10.87
N GLU A 29 -16.45 -26.05 11.13
CA GLU A 29 -17.50 -25.52 10.26
C GLU A 29 -17.04 -24.26 9.50
N PRO A 30 -17.51 -24.05 8.26
CA PRO A 30 -17.18 -22.84 7.52
C PRO A 30 -17.80 -21.60 8.17
N VAL A 31 -17.17 -20.45 7.95
CA VAL A 31 -17.64 -19.15 8.46
C VAL A 31 -17.77 -18.15 7.32
N ILE A 32 -18.71 -17.21 7.45
CA ILE A 32 -18.78 -16.08 6.53
C ILE A 32 -18.14 -14.83 7.15
N ILE A 33 -17.53 -13.98 6.34
CA ILE A 33 -17.12 -12.62 6.69
C ILE A 33 -18.07 -11.65 6.01
N THR A 34 -18.71 -10.76 6.78
CA THR A 34 -19.69 -9.79 6.25
C THR A 34 -19.12 -8.37 6.22
N GLU A 35 -19.70 -7.50 5.40
CA GLU A 35 -19.30 -6.08 5.29
C GLU A 35 -19.47 -5.32 6.61
N GLY A 36 -20.57 -5.54 7.33
CA GLY A 36 -20.78 -4.91 8.63
C GLY A 36 -21.47 -5.80 9.68
N ILE A 37 -21.49 -5.29 10.91
CA ILE A 37 -22.07 -5.97 12.08
C ILE A 37 -23.56 -6.28 11.89
N ALA A 38 -24.30 -5.41 11.19
CA ALA A 38 -25.73 -5.62 10.95
C ALA A 38 -25.98 -6.91 10.14
N ASP A 39 -25.17 -7.14 9.10
CA ASP A 39 -25.22 -8.34 8.28
C ASP A 39 -24.84 -9.59 9.07
N ALA A 40 -23.81 -9.49 9.93
CA ALA A 40 -23.42 -10.58 10.82
C ALA A 40 -24.54 -10.95 11.81
N ILE A 41 -25.22 -9.96 12.42
CA ILE A 41 -26.38 -10.21 13.29
C ILE A 41 -27.48 -10.95 12.52
N THR A 42 -27.78 -10.52 11.30
CA THR A 42 -28.80 -11.16 10.47
C THR A 42 -28.41 -12.57 10.05
N ALA A 43 -27.13 -12.80 9.73
CA ALA A 43 -26.60 -14.13 9.47
C ALA A 43 -26.73 -15.04 10.70
N HIS A 44 -26.38 -14.55 11.90
CA HIS A 44 -26.54 -15.30 13.15
C HIS A 44 -27.99 -15.67 13.43
N GLN A 45 -28.94 -14.76 13.17
CA GLN A 45 -30.38 -15.02 13.32
C GLN A 45 -30.88 -16.14 12.40
N ASN A 46 -30.19 -16.36 11.27
CA ASN A 46 -30.44 -17.43 10.34
C ASN A 46 -29.57 -18.68 10.59
N GLY A 47 -28.83 -18.72 11.71
CA GLY A 47 -27.99 -19.85 12.10
C GLY A 47 -26.71 -19.98 11.29
N ILE A 48 -26.24 -18.90 10.66
CA ILE A 48 -25.04 -18.88 9.84
C ILE A 48 -23.89 -18.28 10.67
N PRO A 49 -22.80 -19.03 10.93
CA PRO A 49 -21.60 -18.49 11.57
C PRO A 49 -21.02 -17.33 10.76
N ALA A 50 -20.89 -16.16 11.39
CA ALA A 50 -20.48 -14.95 10.70
C ALA A 50 -19.53 -14.10 11.57
N LEU A 51 -18.46 -13.63 10.95
CA LEU A 51 -17.53 -12.66 11.50
C LEU A 51 -17.70 -11.33 10.76
N SER A 52 -17.46 -10.23 11.43
CA SER A 52 -17.46 -8.92 10.78
C SER A 52 -16.42 -7.98 11.40
N PRO A 53 -15.74 -7.18 10.58
CA PRO A 53 -15.01 -6.04 11.10
C PRO A 53 -15.99 -5.03 11.72
N VAL A 54 -15.55 -4.28 12.73
CA VAL A 54 -16.35 -3.14 13.25
C VAL A 54 -16.42 -2.00 12.21
N THR A 55 -15.49 -2.02 11.27
CA THR A 55 -15.40 -1.21 10.06
C THR A 55 -15.91 -1.96 8.84
N THR A 56 -15.95 -1.32 7.67
CA THR A 56 -16.36 -1.94 6.39
C THR A 56 -15.32 -2.90 5.81
N THR A 57 -14.11 -2.97 6.39
CA THR A 57 -13.01 -3.84 5.96
C THR A 57 -12.11 -4.14 7.17
N PHE A 58 -11.55 -5.35 7.24
CA PHE A 58 -10.54 -5.68 8.26
C PHE A 58 -9.27 -4.87 8.01
N LYS A 59 -8.83 -4.14 9.05
CA LYS A 59 -7.52 -3.49 9.03
C LYS A 59 -6.43 -4.56 9.09
N LYS A 60 -5.23 -4.24 8.61
CA LYS A 60 -4.08 -5.16 8.70
C LYS A 60 -3.79 -5.58 10.14
N SER A 61 -3.94 -4.66 11.11
CA SER A 61 -3.85 -4.93 12.55
C SER A 61 -4.76 -6.07 13.03
N ASP A 62 -5.93 -6.23 12.41
CA ASP A 62 -6.95 -7.17 12.85
C ASP A 62 -6.80 -8.54 12.17
N ARG A 63 -5.95 -8.61 11.14
CA ARG A 63 -5.73 -9.84 10.34
C ARG A 63 -5.08 -10.95 11.16
N GLY A 64 -4.15 -10.62 12.05
CA GLY A 64 -3.55 -11.59 12.97
C GLY A 64 -4.59 -12.19 13.91
N ALA A 65 -5.39 -11.35 14.56
CA ALA A 65 -6.48 -11.80 15.43
C ALA A 65 -7.55 -12.63 14.69
N LEU A 66 -7.80 -12.30 13.42
CA LEU A 66 -8.68 -13.09 12.55
C LEU A 66 -8.10 -14.48 12.28
N LEU A 67 -6.81 -14.58 11.94
CA LEU A 67 -6.14 -15.87 11.73
C LEU A 67 -6.16 -16.72 13.00
N ASP A 68 -5.79 -16.15 14.14
CA ASP A 68 -5.79 -16.84 15.43
C ASP A 68 -7.18 -17.43 15.74
N ALA A 69 -8.24 -16.66 15.46
CA ALA A 69 -9.62 -17.13 15.62
C ALA A 69 -9.95 -18.28 14.66
N LEU A 70 -9.65 -18.13 13.36
CA LEU A 70 -9.94 -19.14 12.35
C LEU A 70 -9.19 -20.46 12.63
N GLU A 71 -7.94 -20.39 13.07
CA GLU A 71 -7.13 -21.54 13.46
C GLU A 71 -7.69 -22.19 14.73
N SER A 72 -8.05 -21.40 15.74
CA SER A 72 -8.61 -21.89 17.01
C SER A 72 -9.88 -22.71 16.83
N TYR A 73 -10.70 -22.36 15.84
CA TYR A 73 -11.91 -23.10 15.47
C TYR A 73 -11.68 -24.09 14.32
N SER A 74 -10.45 -24.28 13.85
CA SER A 74 -10.13 -25.19 12.73
C SER A 74 -11.07 -24.98 11.53
N VAL A 75 -11.31 -23.72 11.18
CA VAL A 75 -12.27 -23.34 10.14
C VAL A 75 -11.76 -23.88 8.79
N PRO A 76 -12.52 -24.75 8.11
CA PRO A 76 -12.06 -25.39 6.87
C PRO A 76 -12.13 -24.46 5.65
N ARG A 77 -12.97 -23.42 5.71
CA ARG A 77 -13.17 -22.45 4.63
C ARG A 77 -13.83 -21.17 5.13
N VAL A 78 -13.38 -20.05 4.60
CA VAL A 78 -13.95 -18.72 4.82
C VAL A 78 -14.64 -18.22 3.55
N TYR A 79 -15.83 -17.66 3.70
CA TYR A 79 -16.56 -17.01 2.61
C TYR A 79 -16.73 -15.52 2.90
N ILE A 80 -16.18 -14.66 2.07
CA ILE A 80 -16.36 -13.22 2.20
C ILE A 80 -17.57 -12.80 1.36
N VAL A 81 -18.59 -12.30 2.04
CA VAL A 81 -19.86 -11.84 1.45
C VAL A 81 -19.96 -10.34 1.66
N GLN A 82 -19.94 -9.57 0.57
CA GLN A 82 -20.10 -8.11 0.59
C GLN A 82 -21.44 -7.71 0.00
N ASP A 83 -21.85 -6.46 0.23
CA ASP A 83 -23.05 -5.92 -0.39
C ASP A 83 -22.87 -5.89 -1.91
N ALA A 84 -23.93 -6.26 -2.63
CA ALA A 84 -23.91 -6.19 -4.09
C ALA A 84 -24.31 -4.78 -4.54
N GLU A 85 -23.31 -3.92 -4.74
CA GLU A 85 -23.50 -2.56 -5.25
C GLU A 85 -22.76 -2.29 -6.56
N ALA A 86 -23.27 -1.33 -7.35
CA ALA A 86 -22.54 -0.86 -8.51
C ALA A 86 -21.36 0.00 -8.05
N PRO A 87 -20.20 -0.06 -8.71
CA PRO A 87 -19.13 0.86 -8.42
C PRO A 87 -19.63 2.30 -8.57
N ALA A 88 -19.56 3.07 -7.50
CA ALA A 88 -19.87 4.48 -7.51
C ALA A 88 -18.67 5.27 -8.04
N SER A 89 -18.94 6.44 -8.62
CA SER A 89 -17.88 7.41 -8.86
C SER A 89 -17.31 7.87 -7.52
N SER A 90 -16.01 7.70 -7.27
CA SER A 90 -15.36 8.20 -6.06
C SER A 90 -14.51 9.42 -6.36
N HIS A 91 -13.99 10.05 -5.30
CA HIS A 91 -12.91 11.02 -5.43
C HIS A 91 -11.64 10.37 -4.86
N ASP A 92 -10.50 10.59 -5.49
CA ASP A 92 -9.22 10.19 -4.91
C ASP A 92 -8.79 11.20 -3.83
N GLU A 93 -7.61 10.96 -3.25
CA GLU A 93 -6.96 11.85 -2.28
C GLU A 93 -6.72 13.28 -2.79
N ASN A 94 -6.75 13.48 -4.11
CA ASN A 94 -6.60 14.76 -4.80
C ASN A 94 -7.94 15.41 -5.19
N ASP A 95 -9.07 14.90 -4.66
CA ASP A 95 -10.44 15.38 -4.90
C ASP A 95 -10.86 15.32 -6.39
N ARG A 96 -10.31 14.36 -7.16
CA ARG A 96 -10.64 14.16 -8.58
C ARG A 96 -11.63 13.02 -8.73
N LEU A 97 -12.63 13.18 -9.58
CA LEU A 97 -13.61 12.13 -9.86
C LEU A 97 -12.94 10.90 -10.51
N THR A 98 -13.11 9.70 -9.96
CA THR A 98 -12.75 8.40 -10.55
C THR A 98 -14.01 7.59 -10.88
N LEU A 99 -13.85 6.60 -11.76
CA LEU A 99 -14.87 5.59 -12.06
C LEU A 99 -14.24 4.20 -11.91
N PRO A 100 -14.07 3.70 -10.67
CA PRO A 100 -13.45 2.40 -10.45
C PRO A 100 -14.32 1.29 -11.06
N GLN A 101 -13.70 0.21 -11.52
CA GLN A 101 -14.42 -0.94 -12.05
C GLN A 101 -15.12 -1.76 -10.95
N TYR A 102 -14.58 -1.70 -9.72
CA TYR A 102 -15.09 -2.37 -8.54
C TYR A 102 -15.17 -1.39 -7.35
N GLY A 103 -16.23 -1.51 -6.55
CA GLY A 103 -16.38 -0.75 -5.32
C GLY A 103 -15.31 -1.09 -4.27
N GLU A 104 -15.14 -0.21 -3.30
CA GLU A 104 -14.15 -0.38 -2.21
C GLU A 104 -14.41 -1.67 -1.40
N GLY A 105 -15.68 -2.03 -1.16
CA GLY A 105 -16.04 -3.26 -0.45
C GLY A 105 -15.52 -4.52 -1.14
N ILE A 106 -15.69 -4.62 -2.46
CA ILE A 106 -15.19 -5.74 -3.26
C ILE A 106 -13.65 -5.77 -3.29
N ARG A 107 -12.98 -4.61 -3.43
CA ARG A 107 -11.51 -4.54 -3.39
C ARG A 107 -10.95 -4.96 -2.02
N GLY A 108 -11.56 -4.47 -0.93
CA GLY A 108 -11.19 -4.84 0.44
C GLY A 108 -11.42 -6.33 0.73
N ALA A 109 -12.53 -6.89 0.24
CA ALA A 109 -12.83 -8.32 0.36
C ALA A 109 -11.81 -9.19 -0.39
N VAL A 110 -11.47 -8.83 -1.62
CA VAL A 110 -10.47 -9.56 -2.40
C VAL A 110 -9.09 -9.50 -1.74
N SER A 111 -8.67 -8.32 -1.25
CA SER A 111 -7.41 -8.18 -0.49
C SER A 111 -7.39 -9.06 0.76
N THR A 112 -8.50 -9.11 1.50
CA THR A 112 -8.61 -9.94 2.70
C THR A 112 -8.58 -11.43 2.36
N ALA A 113 -9.29 -11.85 1.32
CA ALA A 113 -9.31 -13.25 0.90
C ALA A 113 -7.95 -13.72 0.37
N ALA A 114 -7.24 -12.88 -0.38
CA ALA A 114 -5.89 -13.18 -0.86
C ALA A 114 -4.90 -13.39 0.29
N PHE A 115 -4.94 -12.50 1.29
CA PHE A 115 -4.14 -12.64 2.49
C PHE A 115 -4.41 -13.95 3.25
N LEU A 116 -5.69 -14.33 3.41
CA LEU A 116 -6.05 -15.58 4.07
C LEU A 116 -5.56 -16.80 3.29
N ASP A 117 -5.65 -16.77 1.95
CA ASP A 117 -5.17 -17.85 1.08
C ASP A 117 -3.65 -18.02 1.16
N ASP A 118 -2.89 -16.91 1.20
CA ASP A 118 -1.42 -16.92 1.39
C ASP A 118 -1.00 -17.56 2.72
N GLU A 119 -1.82 -17.39 3.77
CA GLU A 119 -1.64 -18.01 5.10
C GLU A 119 -2.22 -19.43 5.18
N GLY A 120 -2.67 -19.99 4.05
CA GLY A 120 -3.15 -21.37 3.94
C GLY A 120 -4.61 -21.59 4.33
N VAL A 121 -5.40 -20.52 4.50
CA VAL A 121 -6.84 -20.58 4.74
C VAL A 121 -7.59 -20.47 3.42
N ASP A 122 -8.39 -21.48 3.07
CA ASP A 122 -9.23 -21.45 1.85
C ASP A 122 -10.30 -20.35 1.97
N ALA A 123 -10.03 -19.20 1.34
CA ALA A 123 -10.88 -18.02 1.37
C ALA A 123 -11.50 -17.74 -0.01
N ARG A 124 -12.82 -17.52 -0.04
CA ARG A 124 -13.58 -17.34 -1.28
C ARG A 124 -14.49 -16.12 -1.24
N ILE A 125 -14.59 -15.44 -2.37
CA ILE A 125 -15.49 -14.30 -2.59
C ILE A 125 -16.85 -14.80 -3.06
N ALA A 126 -17.89 -14.41 -2.33
CA ALA A 126 -19.28 -14.78 -2.59
C ALA A 126 -20.11 -13.53 -2.92
N GLU A 127 -20.46 -13.35 -4.18
CA GLU A 127 -21.20 -12.19 -4.67
C GLU A 127 -22.72 -12.40 -4.63
N LEU A 128 -23.45 -11.50 -3.98
CA LEU A 128 -24.91 -11.54 -3.93
C LEU A 128 -25.54 -11.23 -5.32
N PRO A 129 -26.66 -11.86 -5.68
CA PRO A 129 -27.35 -11.55 -6.92
C PRO A 129 -27.96 -10.15 -6.90
N ARG A 130 -27.76 -9.39 -7.98
CA ARG A 130 -28.24 -8.00 -8.11
C ARG A 130 -29.31 -7.79 -9.20
N PRO A 131 -30.51 -8.34 -9.06
CA PRO A 131 -31.61 -8.12 -10.00
C PRO A 131 -32.02 -6.64 -10.01
N GLY A 132 -32.06 -6.03 -11.19
CA GLY A 132 -32.55 -4.65 -11.35
C GLY A 132 -31.53 -3.55 -11.01
N LEU A 133 -30.26 -3.89 -10.81
CA LEU A 133 -29.14 -2.95 -10.59
C LEU A 133 -29.21 -2.12 -9.30
N SER A 134 -30.18 -2.35 -8.41
CA SER A 134 -30.20 -1.75 -7.08
C SER A 134 -29.17 -2.39 -6.16
N LYS A 135 -28.64 -1.64 -5.19
CA LYS A 135 -27.85 -2.22 -4.09
C LYS A 135 -28.66 -3.33 -3.41
N VAL A 136 -28.00 -4.42 -3.07
CA VAL A 136 -28.56 -5.52 -2.29
C VAL A 136 -27.62 -5.76 -1.12
N ASP A 137 -28.10 -5.42 0.07
CA ASP A 137 -27.40 -5.67 1.33
C ASP A 137 -27.62 -7.14 1.74
N LEU A 138 -26.69 -7.73 2.49
CA LEU A 138 -26.83 -9.14 2.90
C LEU A 138 -28.05 -9.35 3.80
N ASP A 139 -28.33 -8.40 4.70
CA ASP A 139 -29.51 -8.47 5.55
C ASP A 139 -30.83 -8.47 4.77
N ASP A 140 -30.97 -7.61 3.76
CA ASP A 140 -32.12 -7.55 2.86
C ASP A 140 -32.27 -8.85 2.05
N TYR A 141 -31.16 -9.40 1.56
CA TYR A 141 -31.17 -10.68 0.84
C TYR A 141 -31.72 -11.82 1.71
N LEU A 142 -31.29 -11.91 2.96
CA LEU A 142 -31.72 -12.95 3.90
C LEU A 142 -33.16 -12.74 4.39
N ILE A 143 -33.51 -11.50 4.75
CA ILE A 143 -34.80 -11.19 5.40
C ILE A 143 -35.90 -10.97 4.36
N GLU A 144 -35.72 -10.03 3.44
CA GLU A 144 -36.78 -9.60 2.54
C GLU A 144 -37.03 -10.64 1.45
N TRP A 145 -35.96 -11.26 0.94
CA TRP A 145 -36.06 -12.20 -0.19
C TRP A 145 -36.18 -13.65 0.28
N GLY A 146 -35.95 -13.91 1.58
CA GLY A 146 -35.82 -15.27 2.11
C GLY A 146 -34.69 -16.03 1.38
N GLY A 147 -33.63 -15.31 1.02
CA GLY A 147 -32.53 -15.82 0.21
C GLY A 147 -31.81 -16.95 0.91
N ASP A 148 -31.52 -18.01 0.17
CA ASP A 148 -30.66 -19.09 0.62
C ASP A 148 -29.23 -18.77 0.20
N LEU A 149 -28.30 -18.65 1.15
CA LEU A 149 -26.89 -18.43 0.84
C LEU A 149 -26.23 -19.66 0.23
N ALA A 150 -26.77 -20.87 0.37
CA ALA A 150 -26.16 -22.08 -0.18
C ALA A 150 -25.79 -21.98 -1.68
N PRO A 151 -26.67 -21.51 -2.59
CA PRO A 151 -26.29 -21.27 -3.98
C PRO A 151 -25.23 -20.18 -4.16
N VAL A 152 -25.24 -19.12 -3.35
CA VAL A 152 -24.26 -18.02 -3.41
C VAL A 152 -22.86 -18.53 -3.01
N LEU A 153 -22.79 -19.27 -1.90
CA LEU A 153 -21.55 -19.88 -1.41
C LEU A 153 -21.04 -20.98 -2.35
N ALA A 154 -21.93 -21.70 -3.03
CA ALA A 154 -21.56 -22.70 -4.03
C ALA A 154 -20.95 -22.06 -5.30
N SER A 155 -21.30 -20.82 -5.63
CA SER A 155 -20.70 -20.04 -6.71
C SER A 155 -19.49 -19.21 -6.29
N ALA A 156 -19.05 -19.33 -5.04
CA ALA A 156 -17.97 -18.49 -4.53
C ALA A 156 -16.62 -18.81 -5.21
N THR A 157 -15.92 -17.76 -5.58
CA THR A 157 -14.69 -17.80 -6.39
C THR A 157 -13.47 -17.61 -5.46
N PRO A 158 -12.38 -18.36 -5.63
CA PRO A 158 -11.12 -18.07 -4.95
C PRO A 158 -10.66 -16.63 -5.20
N ALA A 159 -9.98 -16.01 -4.23
CA ALA A 159 -9.49 -14.63 -4.38
C ALA A 159 -8.68 -14.44 -5.66
N THR A 160 -7.74 -15.35 -5.91
CA THR A 160 -6.84 -15.34 -7.07
C THR A 160 -7.54 -15.51 -8.43
N GLU A 161 -8.77 -16.00 -8.44
CA GLU A 161 -9.59 -16.17 -9.65
C GLU A 161 -10.63 -15.03 -9.82
N HIS A 162 -10.76 -14.14 -8.84
CA HIS A 162 -11.74 -13.07 -8.86
C HIS A 162 -11.29 -11.93 -9.80
N PRO A 163 -12.14 -11.38 -10.69
CA PRO A 163 -11.75 -10.32 -11.63
C PRO A 163 -11.22 -9.02 -11.00
N ALA A 164 -11.60 -8.73 -9.75
CA ALA A 164 -11.08 -7.60 -8.99
C ALA A 164 -9.77 -7.90 -8.25
N TYR A 165 -9.25 -9.13 -8.37
CA TYR A 165 -7.92 -9.48 -7.91
C TYR A 165 -6.91 -8.94 -8.90
N SER A 166 -6.37 -7.78 -8.55
CA SER A 166 -5.06 -7.39 -9.03
C SER A 166 -4.06 -8.23 -8.28
N ASP A 167 -3.62 -9.30 -8.92
CA ASP A 167 -2.44 -10.00 -8.47
C ASP A 167 -1.33 -8.94 -8.44
N HIS A 168 -0.78 -8.63 -7.26
CA HIS A 168 0.47 -7.87 -7.18
C HIS A 168 1.64 -8.68 -7.81
N LYS A 169 1.35 -9.84 -8.43
CA LYS A 169 2.24 -10.58 -9.34
C LYS A 169 1.72 -10.72 -10.78
N SER A 170 0.59 -10.11 -11.13
CA SER A 170 0.04 -10.15 -12.48
C SER A 170 -0.57 -8.80 -12.90
N GLY A 171 0.26 -7.76 -12.84
CA GLY A 171 0.32 -6.70 -13.85
C GLY A 171 1.00 -7.14 -15.15
N SER A 172 1.30 -8.43 -15.33
CA SER A 172 1.73 -8.98 -16.62
C SER A 172 0.51 -9.29 -17.48
N ASN A 173 0.02 -8.30 -18.23
CA ASN A 173 -0.76 -8.60 -19.42
C ASN A 173 0.09 -8.30 -20.66
N THR A 174 0.18 -9.33 -21.50
CA THR A 174 1.16 -9.60 -22.57
C THR A 174 2.52 -10.08 -22.10
N ASP A 175 2.78 -11.36 -22.36
CA ASP A 175 4.09 -11.88 -22.80
C ASP A 175 4.57 -11.07 -24.03
N LEU A 176 4.88 -9.80 -23.83
CA LEU A 176 6.11 -9.27 -24.38
C LEU A 176 7.12 -9.59 -23.28
N ASP A 177 8.15 -10.37 -23.59
CA ASP A 177 9.37 -10.42 -22.80
C ASP A 177 9.84 -8.97 -22.58
N ARG A 178 9.34 -8.30 -21.53
CA ARG A 178 9.90 -7.02 -21.08
C ARG A 178 11.19 -7.42 -20.37
N GLU A 179 12.29 -7.36 -21.11
CA GLU A 179 13.64 -7.50 -20.55
C GLU A 179 13.93 -6.28 -19.65
N THR A 180 13.28 -6.17 -18.49
CA THR A 180 13.63 -5.14 -17.50
C THR A 180 14.84 -5.62 -16.71
N SER A 181 15.93 -4.87 -16.76
CA SER A 181 17.14 -5.17 -16.00
C SER A 181 17.02 -4.62 -14.58
N THR A 182 17.14 -5.49 -13.56
CA THR A 182 17.22 -5.02 -12.17
C THR A 182 18.43 -4.10 -12.00
N VAL A 183 18.19 -2.85 -11.62
CA VAL A 183 19.24 -1.88 -11.34
C VAL A 183 19.74 -2.09 -9.92
N SER A 184 21.06 -2.06 -9.73
CA SER A 184 21.69 -2.22 -8.42
C SER A 184 22.85 -1.26 -8.29
N ARG A 185 22.98 -0.66 -7.10
CA ARG A 185 24.11 0.18 -6.71
C ARG A 185 24.88 -0.45 -5.55
N SER A 186 26.12 0.02 -5.35
CA SER A 186 27.01 -0.45 -4.27
C SER A 186 27.23 0.59 -3.16
N ASP A 187 26.57 1.73 -3.25
CA ASP A 187 26.69 2.90 -2.39
C ASP A 187 25.38 3.17 -1.63
N ASP A 188 25.43 3.93 -0.52
CA ASP A 188 24.30 4.13 0.42
C ASP A 188 23.07 4.89 -0.14
N ARG A 189 23.07 5.17 -1.45
CA ARG A 189 21.99 5.82 -2.18
C ARG A 189 21.16 4.75 -2.89
N SER A 190 19.85 4.84 -2.75
CA SER A 190 18.90 3.96 -3.44
C SER A 190 19.09 4.02 -4.96
N ALA A 191 19.10 2.85 -5.60
CA ALA A 191 19.07 2.67 -7.05
C ALA A 191 17.75 3.17 -7.69
N LEU A 192 16.71 3.42 -6.87
CA LEU A 192 15.44 4.01 -7.32
C LEU A 192 15.63 5.27 -8.17
N PHE A 193 16.62 6.11 -7.81
CA PHE A 193 16.86 7.38 -8.50
C PHE A 193 17.75 7.25 -9.74
N ASP A 194 18.20 6.05 -10.09
CA ASP A 194 18.89 5.77 -11.35
C ASP A 194 18.04 4.94 -12.31
N LEU A 195 16.78 4.66 -11.97
CA LEU A 195 15.86 4.03 -12.90
C LEU A 195 15.52 5.00 -14.02
N ASP A 196 15.58 4.49 -15.25
CA ASP A 196 15.15 5.16 -16.46
C ASP A 196 13.74 4.71 -16.85
N ILE A 197 13.04 5.50 -17.67
CA ILE A 197 11.68 5.14 -18.12
C ILE A 197 11.71 3.82 -18.89
N THR A 198 12.82 3.51 -19.55
CA THR A 198 13.06 2.28 -20.28
C THR A 198 13.12 1.07 -19.36
N ASP A 199 13.68 1.21 -18.15
CA ASP A 199 13.77 0.12 -17.17
C ASP A 199 12.39 -0.28 -16.66
N VAL A 200 11.50 0.70 -16.49
CA VAL A 200 10.14 0.48 -15.96
C VAL A 200 9.18 0.02 -17.06
N THR A 201 9.22 0.67 -18.23
CA THR A 201 8.28 0.41 -19.32
C THR A 201 8.69 -0.74 -20.25
N GLY A 202 9.99 -1.07 -20.28
CA GLY A 202 10.58 -2.03 -21.22
C GLY A 202 10.60 -1.56 -22.68
N LEU A 203 10.39 -0.25 -22.92
CA LEU A 203 10.39 0.36 -24.25
C LEU A 203 11.69 1.12 -24.49
N ASP A 204 12.20 1.10 -25.71
CA ASP A 204 13.42 1.82 -26.10
C ASP A 204 13.15 3.28 -26.53
N GLU A 205 14.18 4.13 -26.51
CA GLU A 205 14.10 5.50 -27.01
C GLU A 205 13.57 5.54 -28.47
N GLY A 206 12.56 6.37 -28.70
CA GLY A 206 11.91 6.54 -29.99
C GLY A 206 10.83 5.50 -30.30
N GLU A 207 10.64 4.49 -29.45
CA GLU A 207 9.53 3.56 -29.59
C GLU A 207 8.17 4.23 -29.33
N ARG A 208 7.17 3.77 -30.09
CA ARG A 208 5.79 4.26 -30.02
C ARG A 208 4.83 3.09 -29.91
N GLY A 209 3.87 3.20 -29.00
CA GLY A 209 2.94 2.11 -28.73
C GLY A 209 1.72 2.53 -27.92
N THR A 210 1.07 1.52 -27.33
CA THR A 210 0.04 1.72 -26.31
C THR A 210 0.72 2.09 -24.99
N ASN A 211 -0.02 2.74 -24.09
CA ASN A 211 0.51 3.02 -22.76
C ASN A 211 0.68 1.69 -22.00
N PRO A 212 1.89 1.36 -21.51
CA PRO A 212 2.18 0.13 -20.76
C PRO A 212 1.29 -0.08 -19.55
N LEU A 213 0.80 1.02 -18.96
CA LEU A 213 -0.02 1.05 -17.74
C LEU A 213 -1.52 0.92 -18.05
N GLY A 214 -1.92 0.85 -19.33
CA GLY A 214 -3.31 0.67 -19.73
C GLY A 214 -3.62 1.18 -21.13
N HIS A 215 -4.19 0.30 -21.97
CA HIS A 215 -4.66 0.68 -23.28
C HIS A 215 -6.11 1.16 -23.26
N HIS A 216 -6.35 2.35 -23.85
CA HIS A 216 -7.70 2.90 -23.96
C HIS A 216 -7.97 3.54 -25.34
N GLY A 217 -9.12 3.21 -25.93
CA GLY A 217 -9.53 3.66 -27.26
C GLY A 217 -8.88 2.88 -28.39
N GLU A 218 -9.09 3.30 -29.63
CA GLU A 218 -8.75 2.47 -30.82
C GLU A 218 -7.35 2.73 -31.41
N SER A 219 -6.65 3.77 -30.97
CA SER A 219 -5.29 4.12 -31.47
C SER A 219 -4.23 3.44 -30.61
N GLU A 220 -3.21 2.85 -31.23
CA GLU A 220 -2.18 2.05 -30.57
C GLU A 220 -0.78 2.69 -30.62
N ASP A 221 -0.64 3.97 -30.98
CA ASP A 221 0.65 4.64 -31.23
C ASP A 221 0.85 5.94 -30.42
N TYR A 222 0.13 6.10 -29.32
CA TYR A 222 0.01 7.39 -28.61
C TYR A 222 0.96 7.56 -27.43
N PHE A 223 1.56 6.48 -26.93
CA PHE A 223 2.61 6.52 -25.93
C PHE A 223 3.97 6.49 -26.63
N VAL A 224 4.85 7.42 -26.29
CA VAL A 224 6.12 7.63 -26.99
C VAL A 224 7.25 7.81 -25.98
N VAL A 225 8.29 6.98 -26.07
CA VAL A 225 9.53 7.21 -25.32
C VAL A 225 10.36 8.25 -26.07
N ILE A 226 10.56 9.42 -25.45
CA ILE A 226 11.29 10.55 -26.05
C ILE A 226 12.78 10.43 -25.78
N SER A 227 13.15 9.91 -24.60
CA SER A 227 14.51 9.61 -24.17
C SER A 227 14.48 8.48 -23.13
N ASP A 228 15.65 7.98 -22.76
CA ASP A 228 15.86 7.10 -21.60
C ASP A 228 15.18 7.61 -20.31
N GLU A 229 15.16 8.91 -20.07
CA GLU A 229 14.55 9.48 -18.86
C GLU A 229 13.04 9.81 -18.99
N LEU A 230 12.49 9.87 -20.21
CA LEU A 230 11.20 10.54 -20.46
C LEU A 230 10.34 9.86 -21.52
N ALA A 231 9.08 9.57 -21.17
CA ALA A 231 8.03 9.20 -22.10
C ALA A 231 6.85 10.18 -22.07
N THR A 232 6.03 10.18 -23.11
CA THR A 232 4.82 11.01 -23.22
C THR A 232 3.65 10.20 -23.73
N ASP A 233 2.53 10.32 -23.03
CA ASP A 233 1.24 9.85 -23.49
C ASP A 233 0.49 11.01 -24.16
N HIS A 234 0.34 10.96 -25.49
CA HIS A 234 -0.32 11.99 -26.26
C HIS A 234 -1.85 11.98 -26.14
N LYS A 235 -2.47 10.91 -25.64
CA LYS A 235 -3.92 10.89 -25.36
C LYS A 235 -4.24 11.65 -24.08
N TYR A 236 -3.41 11.48 -23.07
CA TYR A 236 -3.52 12.22 -21.81
C TYR A 236 -2.85 13.59 -21.84
N GLY A 237 -1.91 13.80 -22.77
CA GLY A 237 -1.07 15.01 -22.78
C GLY A 237 -0.11 15.06 -21.60
N ALA A 238 0.27 13.89 -21.07
CA ALA A 238 1.02 13.71 -19.86
C ALA A 238 2.43 13.17 -20.14
N SER A 239 3.40 13.52 -19.31
CA SER A 239 4.78 13.04 -19.41
C SER A 239 5.16 12.20 -18.20
N TYR A 240 5.99 11.18 -18.44
CA TYR A 240 6.39 10.19 -17.45
C TYR A 240 7.91 10.13 -17.39
N ASN A 241 8.47 10.15 -16.19
CA ASN A 241 9.78 9.58 -15.87
C ASN A 241 9.59 8.26 -15.09
N ALA A 242 10.68 7.54 -14.82
CA ALA A 242 10.63 6.25 -14.12
C ALA A 242 9.81 6.31 -12.82
N LEU A 243 10.06 7.31 -11.97
CA LEU A 243 9.37 7.45 -10.67
C LEU A 243 7.88 7.70 -10.83
N THR A 244 7.49 8.60 -11.73
CA THR A 244 6.06 8.87 -11.99
C THR A 244 5.36 7.70 -12.64
N SER A 245 6.07 6.89 -13.45
CA SER A 245 5.54 5.65 -14.02
C SER A 245 5.29 4.62 -12.92
N LEU A 246 6.27 4.40 -12.02
CA LEU A 246 6.13 3.50 -10.87
C LEU A 246 4.98 3.92 -9.96
N LEU A 247 4.78 5.22 -9.74
CA LEU A 247 3.67 5.72 -8.92
C LEU A 247 2.30 5.48 -9.58
N VAL A 248 2.21 5.60 -10.91
CA VAL A 248 0.97 5.25 -11.61
C VAL A 248 0.72 3.75 -11.59
N GLU A 249 1.77 2.94 -11.74
CA GLU A 249 1.70 1.49 -11.65
C GLU A 249 1.29 1.01 -10.24
N ALA A 250 1.84 1.64 -9.20
CA ALA A 250 1.47 1.42 -7.81
C ALA A 250 0.06 1.95 -7.45
N GLY A 251 -0.56 2.75 -8.31
CA GLY A 251 -1.88 3.37 -8.08
C GLY A 251 -1.86 4.66 -7.25
N GLU A 252 -0.70 5.18 -6.91
CA GLU A 252 -0.49 6.44 -6.16
C GLU A 252 -0.69 7.68 -7.05
N ARG A 253 -0.53 7.53 -8.36
CA ARG A 253 -0.81 8.61 -9.33
C ARG A 253 -1.73 8.14 -10.45
N ARG A 254 -2.38 9.10 -11.11
CA ARG A 254 -3.23 8.81 -12.27
C ARG A 254 -2.45 8.87 -13.58
N PRO A 255 -2.79 8.04 -14.59
CA PRO A 255 -2.21 8.14 -15.92
C PRO A 255 -2.45 9.49 -16.63
N ASP A 256 -3.50 10.23 -16.25
CA ASP A 256 -3.83 11.54 -16.82
C ASP A 256 -3.21 12.73 -16.06
N ALA A 257 -2.52 12.46 -14.96
CA ALA A 257 -1.73 13.43 -14.20
C ALA A 257 -0.59 12.76 -13.41
N PRO A 258 0.36 12.14 -14.11
CA PRO A 258 1.51 11.48 -13.49
C PRO A 258 2.59 12.48 -13.04
N ASP A 259 2.64 13.68 -13.61
CA ASP A 259 3.68 14.68 -13.38
C ASP A 259 3.47 15.50 -12.12
N GLY A 260 4.55 16.08 -11.58
CA GLY A 260 4.52 16.91 -10.38
C GLY A 260 5.71 16.66 -9.46
N SER A 261 5.84 17.49 -8.42
CA SER A 261 6.83 17.26 -7.36
C SER A 261 6.51 15.97 -6.62
N LEU A 262 7.55 15.22 -6.25
CA LEU A 262 7.44 14.04 -5.41
C LEU A 262 7.46 14.46 -3.94
N ASP A 263 6.46 14.07 -3.16
CA ASP A 263 6.52 14.20 -1.71
C ASP A 263 7.32 13.05 -1.05
N ASP A 264 7.41 13.04 0.27
CA ASP A 264 8.24 12.09 1.01
C ASP A 264 7.57 10.69 1.08
N GLU A 265 6.24 10.62 1.06
CA GLU A 265 5.45 9.38 1.09
C GLU A 265 5.46 8.70 -0.29
N GLU A 266 5.27 9.46 -1.35
CA GLU A 266 5.39 8.99 -2.74
C GLU A 266 6.78 8.40 -3.02
N VAL A 267 7.84 8.98 -2.45
CA VAL A 267 9.20 8.41 -2.57
C VAL A 267 9.27 7.02 -1.94
N PHE A 268 8.60 6.80 -0.80
CA PHE A 268 8.52 5.47 -0.20
C PHE A 268 7.66 4.51 -1.03
N ALA A 269 6.50 4.95 -1.49
CA ALA A 269 5.61 4.13 -2.30
C ALA A 269 6.29 3.65 -3.60
N ALA A 270 6.98 4.57 -4.30
CA ALA A 270 7.76 4.24 -5.49
C ALA A 270 8.90 3.26 -5.18
N TRP A 271 9.62 3.45 -4.07
CA TRP A 271 10.68 2.52 -3.62
C TRP A 271 10.14 1.12 -3.33
N ARG A 272 9.05 1.03 -2.57
CA ARG A 272 8.41 -0.24 -2.19
C ARG A 272 7.96 -0.98 -3.44
N HIS A 273 7.22 -0.29 -4.31
CA HIS A 273 6.74 -0.87 -5.57
C HIS A 273 7.90 -1.33 -6.47
N ALA A 274 8.97 -0.54 -6.56
CA ALA A 274 10.16 -0.93 -7.32
C ALA A 274 10.84 -2.21 -6.81
N LYS A 275 10.77 -2.49 -5.49
CA LYS A 275 11.29 -3.72 -4.89
C LYS A 275 10.37 -4.91 -5.10
N ASP A 276 9.07 -4.70 -4.98
CA ASP A 276 8.05 -5.73 -5.16
C ASP A 276 8.07 -6.26 -6.60
N GLU A 277 8.14 -5.36 -7.57
CA GLU A 277 8.24 -5.67 -9.02
C GLU A 277 9.68 -5.97 -9.49
N ARG A 278 10.67 -5.89 -8.58
CA ARG A 278 12.09 -6.22 -8.82
C ARG A 278 12.80 -5.34 -9.86
N TYR A 279 12.34 -4.11 -10.06
CA TYR A 279 13.07 -3.08 -10.78
C TYR A 279 14.40 -2.73 -10.08
N ILE A 280 14.42 -2.79 -8.75
CA ILE A 280 15.61 -2.60 -7.93
C ILE A 280 15.87 -3.81 -7.02
N ASN A 281 17.08 -3.89 -6.46
CA ASN A 281 17.48 -4.99 -5.59
C ASN A 281 16.63 -5.06 -4.30
N ARG A 282 16.39 -6.27 -3.80
CA ARG A 282 15.71 -6.48 -2.50
C ARG A 282 16.49 -5.91 -1.32
N GLU A 283 17.81 -5.78 -1.43
CA GLU A 283 18.67 -5.16 -0.42
C GLU A 283 18.82 -3.64 -0.63
N ASP A 284 18.17 -3.05 -1.66
CA ASP A 284 18.29 -1.63 -1.95
C ASP A 284 17.83 -0.78 -0.74
N PRO A 285 18.63 0.22 -0.31
CA PRO A 285 18.32 1.03 0.86
C PRO A 285 17.14 1.96 0.60
N VAL A 286 16.16 1.98 1.51
CA VAL A 286 15.05 2.94 1.48
C VAL A 286 15.58 4.38 1.39
N PRO A 287 15.11 5.23 0.46
CA PRO A 287 15.52 6.64 0.43
C PRO A 287 15.25 7.34 1.76
N TYR A 288 16.14 8.25 2.18
CA TYR A 288 15.94 8.95 3.45
C TYR A 288 14.65 9.80 3.47
N ARG A 289 14.26 10.37 2.31
CA ARG A 289 12.94 11.01 2.16
C ARG A 289 11.79 10.02 2.41
N GLY A 290 11.90 8.80 1.89
CA GLY A 290 10.92 7.73 2.15
C GLY A 290 10.82 7.36 3.63
N LEU A 291 11.94 7.35 4.37
CA LEU A 291 11.91 7.16 5.83
C LEU A 291 11.11 8.26 6.53
N LEU A 292 11.27 9.52 6.13
CA LEU A 292 10.50 10.63 6.69
C LEU A 292 9.01 10.49 6.35
N GLY A 293 8.72 10.12 5.10
CA GLY A 293 7.36 9.89 4.61
C GLY A 293 6.65 8.85 5.46
N VAL A 294 7.22 7.65 5.60
CA VAL A 294 6.65 6.58 6.43
C VAL A 294 6.54 6.96 7.89
N ALA A 295 7.58 7.59 8.45
CA ALA A 295 7.57 7.97 9.85
C ALA A 295 6.41 8.92 10.19
N VAL A 296 6.09 9.84 9.28
CA VAL A 296 4.98 10.79 9.43
C VAL A 296 3.64 10.15 9.08
N ALA A 297 3.55 9.46 7.94
CA ALA A 297 2.31 8.87 7.45
C ALA A 297 1.74 7.82 8.42
N ASP A 298 2.61 7.03 9.04
CA ASP A 298 2.21 5.98 9.98
C ASP A 298 2.17 6.46 11.44
N GLY A 299 2.42 7.76 11.67
CA GLY A 299 2.31 8.38 13.00
C GLY A 299 3.39 7.96 13.99
N LEU A 300 4.56 7.51 13.51
CA LEU A 300 5.73 7.23 14.36
C LEU A 300 6.39 8.53 14.85
N VAL A 301 6.31 9.58 14.05
CA VAL A 301 6.85 10.91 14.33
C VAL A 301 5.86 11.96 13.81
N ASP A 302 5.52 12.96 14.62
CA ASP A 302 4.72 14.09 14.14
C ASP A 302 5.54 14.92 13.13
N ALA A 303 4.90 15.44 12.09
CA ALA A 303 5.55 16.28 11.09
C ALA A 303 6.23 17.52 11.72
N ASP A 304 5.66 18.05 12.81
CA ASP A 304 6.19 19.21 13.54
C ASP A 304 7.40 18.83 14.44
N ASP A 305 7.57 17.54 14.76
CA ASP A 305 8.70 17.01 15.55
C ASP A 305 9.93 16.68 14.68
N LEU A 306 9.81 16.77 13.35
CA LEU A 306 10.94 16.62 12.45
C LEU A 306 11.99 17.71 12.71
N VAL A 307 13.23 17.29 12.92
CA VAL A 307 14.33 18.21 13.17
C VAL A 307 15.00 18.62 11.87
N ARG A 308 15.61 19.81 11.87
CA ARG A 308 16.55 20.20 10.83
C ARG A 308 17.97 19.95 11.26
N ARG A 309 18.78 19.41 10.37
CA ARG A 309 20.22 19.20 10.59
C ARG A 309 21.03 19.93 9.54
N ASP A 310 22.16 20.47 9.97
CA ASP A 310 23.16 21.04 9.08
C ASP A 310 23.74 19.93 8.19
N SER A 311 23.79 20.19 6.88
CA SER A 311 24.21 19.20 5.88
C SER A 311 25.67 18.77 6.05
N GLU A 312 26.55 19.67 6.47
CA GLU A 312 27.99 19.42 6.60
C GLU A 312 28.35 18.66 7.89
N THR A 313 27.76 19.08 9.01
CA THR A 313 28.10 18.67 10.38
C THR A 313 27.10 17.70 10.99
N GLY A 314 25.92 17.54 10.41
CA GLY A 314 24.86 16.67 10.93
C GLY A 314 24.26 17.12 12.25
N SER A 315 24.64 18.28 12.77
CA SER A 315 24.15 18.80 14.04
C SER A 315 22.76 19.41 13.88
N VAL A 316 21.91 19.27 14.90
CA VAL A 316 20.56 19.86 14.90
C VAL A 316 20.66 21.39 14.89
N VAL A 317 19.87 22.01 14.02
CA VAL A 317 19.77 23.46 13.85
C VAL A 317 18.48 23.94 14.51
N ASN A 318 18.60 24.68 15.61
CA ASN A 318 17.45 25.17 16.38
C ASN A 318 16.92 26.53 15.87
N GLU A 319 17.78 27.35 15.24
CA GLU A 319 17.46 28.69 14.76
C GLU A 319 17.86 28.79 13.28
N GLU A 320 16.89 28.58 12.38
CA GLU A 320 17.12 28.54 10.93
C GLU A 320 17.57 29.91 10.38
N GLU A 321 17.08 31.02 10.95
CA GLU A 321 17.35 32.37 10.46
C GLU A 321 18.81 32.81 10.65
N ASP A 322 19.53 32.22 11.62
CA ASP A 322 20.91 32.58 11.99
C ASP A 322 21.93 31.50 11.55
N HIS A 323 21.49 30.49 10.81
CA HIS A 323 22.35 29.40 10.38
C HIS A 323 22.94 29.65 8.98
N ASP A 324 24.23 29.98 8.94
CA ASP A 324 25.01 30.09 7.69
C ASP A 324 25.39 28.69 7.17
N GLY A 325 24.39 27.96 6.67
CA GLY A 325 24.57 26.60 6.17
C GLY A 325 23.30 26.04 5.54
N ALA A 326 23.44 25.01 4.73
CA ALA A 326 22.28 24.32 4.22
C ALA A 326 21.81 23.25 5.20
N THR A 327 20.49 23.09 5.28
CA THR A 327 19.87 22.14 6.19
C THR A 327 19.04 21.12 5.43
N TYR A 328 18.81 19.98 6.08
CA TYR A 328 17.89 18.95 5.62
C TYR A 328 16.97 18.51 6.77
N ARG A 329 15.76 18.06 6.44
CA ARG A 329 14.83 17.45 7.41
C ARG A 329 15.36 16.09 7.83
N ALA A 330 15.22 15.76 9.11
CA ALA A 330 15.69 14.51 9.68
C ALA A 330 14.78 14.01 10.79
N LEU A 331 14.82 12.70 11.02
CA LEU A 331 14.14 12.08 12.14
C LEU A 331 14.74 12.57 13.47
N PRO A 332 13.91 12.73 14.52
CA PRO A 332 14.40 12.97 15.87
C PRO A 332 15.28 11.81 16.35
N ALA A 333 16.07 12.07 17.39
CA ALA A 333 16.91 11.02 17.98
C ALA A 333 16.03 9.87 18.50
N GLY A 334 16.47 8.63 18.28
CA GLY A 334 15.75 7.42 18.69
C GLY A 334 14.73 6.90 17.67
N ALA A 335 14.16 7.75 16.80
CA ALA A 335 13.12 7.32 15.86
C ALA A 335 13.66 6.48 14.68
N TYR A 336 14.95 6.59 14.35
CA TYR A 336 15.51 5.94 13.17
C TYR A 336 15.36 4.42 13.16
N ASN A 337 15.80 3.73 14.22
CA ASN A 337 15.70 2.27 14.30
C ASN A 337 14.24 1.81 14.35
N GLN A 338 13.39 2.55 15.07
CA GLN A 338 11.95 2.27 15.13
C GLN A 338 11.30 2.31 13.73
N VAL A 339 11.67 3.29 12.89
CA VAL A 339 11.15 3.38 11.52
C VAL A 339 11.68 2.23 10.65
N LEU A 340 12.93 1.79 10.83
CA LEU A 340 13.46 0.63 10.09
C LEU A 340 12.74 -0.66 10.47
N ASP A 341 12.55 -0.89 11.78
CA ASP A 341 11.85 -2.06 12.30
C ASP A 341 10.39 -2.05 11.81
N HIS A 342 9.72 -0.89 11.89
CA HIS A 342 8.36 -0.71 11.38
C HIS A 342 8.27 -0.98 9.87
N ILE A 343 9.23 -0.54 9.06
CA ILE A 343 9.24 -0.86 7.61
C ILE A 343 9.32 -2.36 7.37
N ALA A 344 10.20 -3.05 8.10
CA ALA A 344 10.36 -4.50 7.97
C ALA A 344 9.10 -5.26 8.42
N GLU A 345 8.48 -4.82 9.51
CA GLU A 345 7.33 -5.50 10.14
C GLU A 345 6.00 -5.18 9.45
N GLU A 346 5.68 -3.90 9.18
CA GLU A 346 4.39 -3.47 8.65
C GLU A 346 4.29 -3.63 7.12
N TYR A 347 5.41 -3.38 6.41
CA TYR A 347 5.43 -3.46 4.95
C TYR A 347 6.02 -4.75 4.42
N GLY A 348 6.68 -5.57 5.27
CA GLY A 348 7.28 -6.83 4.85
C GLY A 348 8.44 -6.67 3.87
N VAL A 349 9.06 -5.48 3.83
CA VAL A 349 10.16 -5.16 2.93
C VAL A 349 11.42 -4.87 3.73
N GLU A 350 12.54 -5.49 3.36
CA GLU A 350 13.82 -5.21 3.99
C GLU A 350 14.21 -3.74 3.75
N PRO A 351 14.48 -2.93 4.79
CA PRO A 351 14.76 -1.51 4.61
C PRO A 351 16.09 -1.22 3.90
N GLY A 352 16.98 -2.22 3.77
CA GLY A 352 18.29 -2.08 3.10
C GLY A 352 19.25 -1.09 3.80
N ARG A 353 18.94 -0.69 5.03
CA ARG A 353 19.75 0.21 5.85
C ARG A 353 20.19 -0.48 7.14
N GLU A 354 21.39 -0.16 7.59
CA GLU A 354 21.92 -0.66 8.86
C GLU A 354 21.31 0.09 10.04
N ALA A 355 20.88 -0.64 11.06
CA ALA A 355 20.44 -0.05 12.33
C ALA A 355 21.57 0.76 12.98
N ALA A 356 21.23 1.91 13.55
CA ALA A 356 22.18 2.72 14.30
C ALA A 356 22.57 1.99 15.59
N THR A 357 23.84 1.59 15.71
CA THR A 357 24.37 1.01 16.95
C THR A 357 24.75 2.12 17.92
N GLY A 358 23.84 2.46 18.84
CA GLY A 358 24.04 3.51 19.84
C GLY A 358 23.07 3.44 21.01
N GLY A 359 23.38 2.57 21.99
CA GLY A 359 23.09 2.69 23.43
C GLY A 359 21.64 2.89 23.89
N ASP A 360 21.00 1.79 24.28
CA ASP A 360 20.06 1.75 25.40
C ASP A 360 20.85 2.12 26.68
N ASP A 361 20.92 3.40 27.05
CA ASP A 361 21.20 3.83 28.43
C ASP A 361 20.86 5.32 28.62
N ASP A 362 20.07 5.60 29.65
CA ASP A 362 19.92 6.93 30.25
C ASP A 362 21.31 7.48 30.59
N THR A 363 21.82 8.50 29.88
CA THR A 363 22.69 9.56 30.43
C THR A 363 23.10 10.61 29.39
N GLU A 364 22.97 11.88 29.79
CA GLU A 364 23.54 13.04 29.10
C GLU A 364 25.08 12.92 28.96
N GLU A 365 25.64 12.64 27.78
CA GLU A 365 26.89 13.26 27.25
C GLU A 365 27.26 12.80 25.83
N TRP A 366 27.06 13.71 24.86
CA TRP A 366 27.71 13.87 23.54
C TRP A 366 28.31 12.69 22.73
N ARG A 367 27.76 12.58 21.50
CA ARG A 367 28.42 12.28 20.20
C ARG A 367 29.14 10.95 20.04
N GLN A 368 28.50 10.05 19.28
CA GLN A 368 29.16 9.37 18.16
C GLN A 368 28.34 9.57 16.89
N ASP A 369 28.98 10.22 15.93
CA ASP A 369 28.45 10.56 14.61
C ASP A 369 28.59 9.33 13.69
N PRO A 370 27.52 8.87 13.01
CA PRO A 370 27.60 7.79 12.03
C PRO A 370 28.51 8.09 10.81
N ARG A 371 29.10 9.29 10.72
CA ARG A 371 30.16 9.65 9.77
C ARG A 371 31.59 9.44 10.29
N GLU A 372 31.79 9.03 11.55
CA GLU A 372 33.14 8.77 12.09
C GLU A 372 33.69 7.37 11.74
N VAL A 373 32.92 6.53 11.05
CA VAL A 373 33.45 5.28 10.49
C VAL A 373 34.26 5.62 9.24
N SER A 374 35.57 5.39 9.31
CA SER A 374 36.54 5.72 8.27
C SER A 374 36.27 4.95 6.97
N ALA A 375 35.48 5.50 6.07
CA ALA A 375 35.44 5.14 4.66
C ALA A 375 35.46 6.43 3.83
N THR A 376 36.55 6.65 3.10
CA THR A 376 36.76 7.85 2.28
C THR A 376 35.90 7.78 1.02
N VAL A 377 34.72 8.41 1.00
CA VAL A 377 34.02 8.79 -0.23
C VAL A 377 33.34 10.15 -0.04
N ASP A 378 33.60 11.05 -0.99
CA ASP A 378 33.30 12.49 -0.95
C ASP A 378 31.79 12.77 -1.04
N VAL A 379 31.20 13.17 0.10
CA VAL A 379 29.78 13.59 0.27
C VAL A 379 29.37 14.71 -0.70
N ARG A 380 30.34 15.42 -1.30
CA ARG A 380 30.09 16.47 -2.32
C ARG A 380 29.33 15.97 -3.55
N ARG A 381 29.42 14.68 -3.90
CA ARG A 381 28.78 14.17 -5.12
C ARG A 381 27.31 13.79 -4.94
N ALA A 382 26.88 13.53 -3.70
CA ALA A 382 25.50 13.15 -3.41
C ALA A 382 24.53 14.35 -3.41
N TRP A 383 25.05 15.55 -3.16
CA TRP A 383 24.22 16.75 -2.99
C TRP A 383 24.08 17.59 -4.28
N ASP A 384 25.09 17.58 -5.15
CA ASP A 384 24.98 18.17 -6.51
C ASP A 384 23.99 17.41 -7.43
N ALA A 385 23.57 16.21 -7.06
CA ALA A 385 22.63 15.38 -7.84
C ALA A 385 21.16 15.48 -7.40
N ALA A 386 20.83 16.31 -6.40
CA ALA A 386 19.46 16.58 -5.96
C ALA A 386 18.97 17.99 -6.34
N GLY A 387 19.79 18.74 -7.09
CA GLY A 387 19.51 20.10 -7.54
C GLY A 387 19.61 20.22 -9.06
N ARG A 388 18.77 19.50 -9.79
CA ARG A 388 18.23 19.94 -11.08
C ARG A 388 16.97 19.18 -11.46
#